data_AF-A0A367XR11-F1
#
_entry.id   AF-A0A367XR11-F1
#
_cell.length_a   1.000
_cell.length_b   1.000
_cell.length_c   1.000
_cell.angle_alpha   90.00
_cell.angle_beta   90.00
_cell.angle_gamma   90.00
#
_symmetry.space_group_name_H-M   'P 1'
#
loop_
_entity.id
_entity.type
_entity.pdbx_description
1 polymer ?
#
loop_
_entity_poly.entity_id
_entity_poly.type
_entity_poly.pdbx_seq_one_letter_code
_entity_poly.pdbx_strand_id
1 'polypeptide(L)'
;MRSNWSKVVTVVRRYSKEPAAGRTPSVAGGEQDPARLFLNPHAWKGLPADQVFELHLLRVKSMKDAYNPTNDERTAILSTIKSLSGKKAALDYAFEIENFKEKLMNNTPMKERGTPQKLSNQFVINDGSVPHHKRRIENLTRVAAYEIPLLAKYRQPYNPRPSQETPLQLTYNSDFSEETSNSHNRKIKLSVRLSDLNLNPQQEHKFKILAGNKFNHVTGTFNLKCERYPEAAQNVNWAVTTFHKLLEESRDLKETFADIPLRKPIKKKNKVPVNFPRDWKRPAPLRPNNIVERLVADAEAVKDEAYLQSISP
;
A
#
# COMPACT_ATOMS: atom_id res chain seq x y z
N MET A 1 26.43 36.42 -21.38
CA MET A 1 25.22 35.61 -21.69
C MET A 1 25.13 34.49 -20.67
N ARG A 2 24.01 34.42 -19.94
CA ARG A 2 23.91 33.72 -18.65
C ARG A 2 23.73 32.21 -18.84
N SER A 3 24.54 31.48 -18.08
CA SER A 3 24.53 30.04 -17.83
C SER A 3 23.17 29.56 -17.30
N ASN A 4 22.56 28.61 -17.99
CA ASN A 4 21.39 27.86 -17.50
C ASN A 4 21.89 26.51 -16.94
N TRP A 5 22.14 26.47 -15.63
CA TRP A 5 22.33 25.22 -14.91
C TRP A 5 21.00 24.49 -14.77
N SER A 6 20.96 23.27 -15.28
CA SER A 6 19.88 22.30 -15.13
C SER A 6 19.67 22.00 -13.64
N LYS A 7 18.47 22.32 -13.13
CA LYS A 7 18.02 21.92 -11.80
C LYS A 7 17.96 20.39 -11.72
N VAL A 8 18.93 19.79 -11.04
CA VAL A 8 18.85 18.40 -10.57
C VAL A 8 17.78 18.36 -9.47
N VAL A 9 16.60 17.85 -9.80
CA VAL A 9 15.55 17.60 -8.81
C VAL A 9 15.91 16.30 -8.08
N THR A 10 16.71 16.41 -7.03
CA THR A 10 16.93 15.31 -6.08
C THR A 10 15.65 15.09 -5.30
N VAL A 11 14.87 14.07 -5.66
CA VAL A 11 13.76 13.58 -4.82
C VAL A 11 14.37 12.86 -3.61
N VAL A 12 14.75 13.65 -2.60
CA VAL A 12 15.04 13.12 -1.27
C VAL A 12 13.70 12.64 -0.72
N ARG A 13 13.50 11.31 -0.66
CA ARG A 13 12.45 10.72 0.17
C ARG A 13 12.75 11.10 1.62
N ARG A 14 12.17 12.20 2.08
CA ARG A 14 12.07 12.50 3.50
C ARG A 14 11.10 11.49 4.06
N TYR A 15 11.61 10.47 4.77
CA TYR A 15 10.81 9.81 5.78
C TYR A 15 10.28 10.91 6.69
N SER A 16 8.96 11.03 6.78
CA SER A 16 8.32 11.89 7.77
C SER A 16 8.86 11.44 9.12
N LYS A 17 9.74 12.26 9.74
CA LYS A 17 9.92 12.18 11.18
C LYS A 17 8.52 12.31 11.76
N GLU A 18 8.11 11.31 12.54
CA GLU A 18 6.95 11.44 13.42
C GLU A 18 7.05 12.81 14.11
N PRO A 19 5.96 13.59 14.15
CA PRO A 19 6.00 14.83 14.91
C PRO A 19 6.25 14.44 16.36
N ALA A 20 7.44 14.78 16.86
CA ALA A 20 7.75 14.72 18.27
C ALA A 20 6.61 15.38 19.03
N ALA A 21 5.91 14.58 19.84
CA ALA A 21 4.87 15.05 20.73
C ALA A 21 5.50 16.07 21.69
N GLY A 22 5.33 17.37 21.41
CA GLY A 22 5.96 18.39 22.25
C GLY A 22 6.02 19.79 21.66
N ARG A 23 4.85 20.40 21.40
CA ARG A 23 4.49 21.82 21.57
C ARG A 23 3.42 22.21 20.56
N THR A 24 2.18 22.26 21.02
CA THR A 24 1.12 23.05 20.37
C THR A 24 1.27 24.51 20.81
N PRO A 25 1.15 25.49 19.91
CA PRO A 25 1.11 26.89 20.29
C PRO A 25 -0.16 27.13 21.12
N SER A 26 -0.01 27.75 22.29
CA SER A 26 -1.12 28.16 23.14
C SER A 26 -1.91 29.25 22.43
N VAL A 27 -3.01 28.87 21.77
CA VAL A 27 -4.04 29.83 21.38
C VAL A 27 -4.77 30.21 22.66
N ALA A 28 -4.50 31.40 23.15
CA ALA A 28 -5.29 32.06 24.18
C ALA A 28 -6.64 32.46 23.57
N GLY A 29 -7.59 31.53 23.58
CA GLY A 29 -8.96 31.70 23.10
C GLY A 29 -9.71 30.40 23.36
N GLY A 30 -10.65 30.42 24.31
CA GLY A 30 -11.22 29.24 24.96
C GLY A 30 -12.13 28.40 24.07
N GLU A 31 -11.55 27.61 23.18
CA GLU A 31 -12.21 26.45 22.59
C GLU A 31 -11.34 25.24 22.95
N GLN A 32 -11.75 24.51 24.00
CA GLN A 32 -11.00 23.34 24.44
C GLN A 32 -11.12 22.27 23.36
N ASP A 33 -10.00 21.88 22.74
CA ASP A 33 -9.96 20.76 21.82
C ASP A 33 -10.67 19.55 22.45
N PRO A 34 -11.77 19.05 21.86
CA PRO A 34 -12.56 17.97 22.47
C PRO A 34 -11.71 16.70 22.66
N ALA A 35 -10.69 16.51 21.83
CA ALA A 35 -9.74 15.40 21.90
C ALA A 35 -8.86 15.38 23.16
N ARG A 36 -8.73 16.51 23.87
CA ARG A 36 -7.91 16.64 25.10
C ARG A 36 -8.73 16.96 26.34
N LEU A 37 -10.06 16.94 26.23
CA LEU A 37 -10.96 17.25 27.33
C LEU A 37 -10.73 16.35 28.55
N PHE A 38 -10.30 15.10 28.35
CA PHE A 38 -9.99 14.16 29.44
C PHE A 38 -8.79 14.60 30.32
N LEU A 39 -7.94 15.53 29.85
CA LEU A 39 -6.82 16.04 30.64
C LEU A 39 -7.23 17.14 31.62
N ASN A 40 -8.39 17.79 31.38
CA ASN A 40 -8.90 18.94 32.13
C ASN A 40 -10.22 18.63 32.85
N PRO A 41 -10.20 18.00 34.05
CA PRO A 41 -11.42 17.63 34.77
C PRO A 41 -12.34 18.78 35.19
N HIS A 42 -11.80 20.00 35.31
CA HIS A 42 -12.56 21.19 35.64
C HIS A 42 -13.67 21.48 34.61
N ALA A 43 -13.45 21.13 33.34
CA ALA A 43 -14.38 21.37 32.24
C ALA A 43 -15.50 20.32 32.12
N TRP A 44 -15.51 19.28 32.98
CA TRP A 44 -16.48 18.19 32.88
C TRP A 44 -17.83 18.49 33.56
N LYS A 45 -17.91 19.60 34.29
CA LYS A 45 -19.13 20.00 35.00
C LYS A 45 -20.23 20.35 34.00
N GLY A 46 -21.38 19.68 34.10
CA GLY A 46 -22.55 19.93 33.24
C GLY A 46 -22.60 19.12 31.94
N LEU A 47 -21.62 18.26 31.69
CA LEU A 47 -21.67 17.31 30.56
C LEU A 47 -22.68 16.17 30.84
N PRO A 48 -23.23 15.53 29.79
CA PRO A 48 -24.06 14.35 29.96
C PRO A 48 -23.27 13.23 30.63
N ALA A 49 -23.98 12.41 31.41
CA ALA A 49 -23.35 11.42 32.26
C ALA A 49 -22.46 10.43 31.52
N ASP A 50 -22.91 9.95 30.36
CA ASP A 50 -22.17 9.01 29.52
C ASP A 50 -20.80 9.58 29.10
N GLN A 51 -20.77 10.86 28.72
CA GLN A 51 -19.55 11.55 28.30
C GLN A 51 -18.58 11.75 29.48
N VAL A 52 -19.08 12.08 30.68
CA VAL A 52 -18.23 12.19 31.89
C VAL A 52 -17.56 10.86 32.21
N PHE A 53 -18.29 9.75 32.11
CA PHE A 53 -17.71 8.43 32.33
C PHE A 53 -16.71 8.04 31.24
N GLU A 54 -17.00 8.33 29.98
CA GLU A 54 -16.05 8.11 28.88
C GLU A 54 -14.75 8.91 29.11
N LEU A 55 -14.85 10.19 29.46
CA LEU A 55 -13.70 11.04 29.75
C LEU A 55 -12.90 10.55 30.96
N HIS A 56 -13.57 10.10 32.02
CA HIS A 56 -12.94 9.48 33.18
C HIS A 56 -12.17 8.20 32.79
N LEU A 57 -12.79 7.31 32.03
CA LEU A 57 -12.15 6.07 31.56
C LEU A 57 -10.96 6.37 30.64
N LEU A 58 -11.10 7.34 29.74
CA LEU A 58 -10.00 7.80 28.88
C LEU A 58 -8.85 8.36 29.71
N ARG A 59 -9.13 9.17 30.73
CA ARG A 59 -8.12 9.73 31.65
C ARG A 59 -7.39 8.67 32.44
N VAL A 60 -8.11 7.71 33.03
CA VAL A 60 -7.51 6.59 33.76
C VAL A 60 -6.64 5.75 32.81
N LYS A 61 -7.15 5.43 31.61
CA LYS A 61 -6.43 4.63 30.60
C LYS A 61 -5.20 5.33 30.05
N SER A 62 -5.26 6.64 29.82
CA SER A 62 -4.15 7.42 29.28
C SER A 62 -3.05 7.63 30.32
N MET A 63 -3.43 7.89 31.58
CA MET A 63 -2.48 8.22 32.66
C MET A 63 -1.89 6.96 33.33
N LYS A 64 -2.60 5.82 33.29
CA LYS A 64 -2.18 4.55 33.92
C LYS A 64 -1.71 4.78 35.36
N ASP A 65 -0.44 4.53 35.66
CA ASP A 65 0.16 4.64 36.99
C ASP A 65 0.31 6.10 37.47
N ALA A 66 0.31 7.07 36.55
CA ALA A 66 0.36 8.49 36.86
C ALA A 66 -1.03 9.11 37.11
N TYR A 67 -2.08 8.29 37.15
CA TYR A 67 -3.44 8.76 37.42
C TYR A 67 -3.58 9.22 38.88
N ASN A 68 -3.90 10.50 39.05
CA ASN A 68 -4.22 11.09 40.34
C ASN A 68 -5.67 11.61 40.35
N PRO A 69 -6.54 11.08 41.22
CA PRO A 69 -7.93 11.52 41.31
C PRO A 69 -8.02 13.01 41.66
N THR A 70 -8.74 13.77 40.83
CA THR A 70 -8.94 15.21 41.06
C THR A 70 -10.29 15.48 41.71
N ASN A 71 -10.41 16.52 42.54
CA ASN A 71 -11.69 16.86 43.18
C ASN A 71 -12.76 17.25 42.13
N ASP A 72 -12.38 18.01 41.10
CA ASP A 72 -13.29 18.39 40.01
C ASP A 72 -13.85 17.18 39.25
N GLU A 73 -13.01 16.18 38.97
CA GLU A 73 -13.40 14.89 38.39
C GLU A 73 -14.43 14.18 39.26
N ARG A 74 -14.19 14.10 40.57
CA ARG A 74 -15.13 13.50 41.53
C ARG A 74 -16.45 14.26 41.54
N THR A 75 -16.44 15.59 41.56
CA THR A 75 -17.67 16.38 41.55
C THR A 75 -18.48 16.19 40.27
N ALA A 76 -17.80 16.08 39.11
CA ALA A 76 -18.46 15.78 37.85
C ALA A 76 -19.12 14.39 37.91
N ILE A 77 -18.39 13.35 38.33
CA ILE A 77 -18.94 11.98 38.47
C ILE A 77 -20.09 11.92 39.49
N LEU A 78 -19.99 12.61 40.62
CA LEU A 78 -21.08 12.63 41.59
C LEU A 78 -22.33 13.34 41.04
N SER A 79 -22.15 14.36 40.20
CA SER A 79 -23.27 15.02 39.53
C SER A 79 -24.02 14.09 38.56
N THR A 80 -23.33 13.13 37.93
CA THR A 80 -23.93 12.17 37.00
C THR A 80 -24.68 11.04 37.69
N ILE A 81 -24.23 10.62 38.87
CA ILE A 81 -24.95 9.62 39.68
C ILE A 81 -26.36 10.13 40.01
N LYS A 82 -26.52 11.43 40.27
CA LYS A 82 -27.84 12.02 40.53
C LYS A 82 -28.75 11.99 39.29
N SER A 83 -28.19 12.05 38.07
CA SER A 83 -28.98 11.95 36.84
C SER A 83 -29.29 10.50 36.44
N LEU A 84 -28.38 9.55 36.69
CA LEU A 84 -28.61 8.12 36.42
C LEU A 84 -29.43 7.41 37.49
N SER A 85 -29.35 7.86 38.74
CA SER A 85 -30.18 7.37 39.83
C SER A 85 -31.62 7.82 39.60
N GLY A 86 -32.34 7.13 38.71
CA GLY A 86 -33.78 7.26 38.60
C GLY A 86 -34.44 7.03 39.97
N LYS A 87 -35.66 7.57 40.16
CA LYS A 87 -36.51 7.16 41.28
C LYS A 87 -36.63 5.64 41.19
N LYS A 88 -36.02 4.90 42.13
CA LYS A 88 -36.27 3.47 42.25
C LYS A 88 -37.79 3.32 42.32
N ALA A 89 -38.39 2.56 41.40
CA ALA A 89 -39.79 2.20 41.54
C ALA A 89 -39.95 1.61 42.95
N ALA A 90 -40.95 2.05 43.70
CA ALA A 90 -41.28 1.39 44.96
C ALA A 90 -41.46 -0.09 44.63
N LEU A 91 -40.66 -0.97 45.22
CA LEU A 91 -40.82 -2.40 45.03
C LEU A 91 -42.20 -2.75 45.56
N ASP A 92 -43.17 -2.92 44.66
CA ASP A 92 -44.41 -3.59 44.98
C ASP A 92 -44.10 -5.08 44.97
N TYR A 93 -43.99 -5.62 46.19
CA TYR A 93 -43.83 -7.04 46.54
C TYR A 93 -42.62 -7.80 45.95
N ALA A 94 -41.55 -7.83 46.76
CA ALA A 94 -40.35 -8.65 46.60
C ALA A 94 -40.55 -10.17 46.89
N PHE A 95 -41.74 -10.74 46.65
CA PHE A 95 -41.98 -12.18 46.87
C PHE A 95 -41.90 -13.05 45.60
N GLU A 96 -41.81 -12.46 44.41
CA GLU A 96 -41.75 -13.24 43.16
C GLU A 96 -40.36 -13.33 42.52
N ILE A 97 -39.40 -12.48 42.93
CA ILE A 97 -38.06 -12.46 42.32
C ILE A 97 -37.17 -13.61 42.84
N GLU A 98 -37.25 -13.95 44.13
CA GLU A 98 -36.47 -15.07 44.68
C GLU A 98 -36.97 -16.43 44.16
N ASN A 99 -38.29 -16.58 43.98
CA ASN A 99 -38.92 -17.78 43.43
C ASN A 99 -38.73 -17.96 41.92
N PHE A 100 -38.39 -16.89 41.18
CA PHE A 100 -38.14 -17.00 39.73
C PHE A 100 -36.83 -17.74 39.43
N LYS A 101 -35.81 -17.54 40.27
CA LYS A 101 -34.50 -18.20 40.14
C LYS A 101 -34.58 -19.70 40.47
N GLU A 102 -35.38 -20.07 41.47
CA GLU A 102 -35.59 -21.48 41.84
C GLU A 102 -36.43 -22.26 40.82
N LYS A 103 -37.50 -21.66 40.26
CA LYS A 103 -38.31 -22.30 39.21
C LYS A 103 -37.51 -22.61 37.95
N LEU A 104 -36.53 -21.77 37.61
CA LEU A 104 -35.64 -22.02 36.47
C LEU A 104 -34.60 -23.12 36.75
N MET A 105 -34.16 -23.26 38.00
CA MET A 105 -33.10 -24.21 38.38
C MET A 105 -33.59 -25.66 38.52
N ASN A 106 -34.87 -25.87 38.85
CA ASN A 106 -35.42 -27.21 39.07
C ASN A 106 -35.77 -27.97 37.79
N ASN A 107 -35.92 -27.28 36.65
CA ASN A 107 -36.28 -27.89 35.36
C ASN A 107 -35.10 -28.05 34.37
N THR A 108 -33.88 -27.65 34.74
CA THR A 108 -32.71 -27.83 33.87
C THR A 108 -32.28 -29.29 33.87
N PRO A 109 -32.29 -30.00 32.72
CA PRO A 109 -31.89 -31.41 32.67
C PRO A 109 -30.47 -31.58 33.20
N MET A 110 -30.19 -32.69 33.91
CA MET A 110 -28.93 -32.91 34.63
C MET A 110 -27.67 -32.76 33.74
N LYS A 111 -27.80 -33.00 32.43
CA LYS A 111 -26.74 -32.84 31.42
C LYS A 111 -26.34 -31.39 31.15
N GLU A 112 -27.22 -30.43 31.41
CA GLU A 112 -26.99 -29.00 31.13
C GLU A 112 -26.56 -28.23 32.39
N ARG A 113 -26.56 -28.89 33.56
CA ARG A 113 -26.14 -28.32 34.84
C ARG A 113 -24.63 -28.00 34.80
N GLY A 114 -24.29 -26.71 34.88
CA GLY A 114 -22.90 -26.22 34.82
C GLY A 114 -22.50 -25.63 33.46
N THR A 115 -23.33 -25.77 32.43
CA THR A 115 -23.14 -25.00 31.19
C THR A 115 -23.58 -23.54 31.42
N PRO A 116 -22.89 -22.54 30.84
CA PRO A 116 -23.34 -21.17 30.92
C PRO A 116 -24.74 -21.06 30.32
N GLN A 117 -25.65 -20.38 31.00
CA GLN A 117 -27.00 -20.14 30.48
C GLN A 117 -26.88 -19.52 29.08
N LYS A 118 -27.60 -20.08 28.10
CA LYS A 118 -27.74 -19.50 26.75
C LYS A 118 -28.57 -18.21 26.82
N LEU A 119 -28.02 -17.18 27.44
CA LEU A 119 -28.51 -15.80 27.40
C LEU A 119 -28.01 -15.20 26.08
N SER A 120 -28.35 -15.83 24.95
CA SER A 120 -27.68 -15.60 23.67
C SER A 120 -28.20 -14.36 22.95
N ASN A 121 -27.99 -13.18 23.54
CA ASN A 121 -27.99 -11.92 22.79
C ASN A 121 -26.70 -11.78 21.95
N GLN A 122 -25.72 -12.67 22.17
CA GLN A 122 -24.48 -12.72 21.42
C GLN A 122 -24.62 -13.71 20.28
N PHE A 123 -24.66 -13.19 19.05
CA PHE A 123 -24.72 -13.98 17.83
C PHE A 123 -23.44 -14.81 17.67
N VAL A 124 -23.54 -16.10 17.99
CA VAL A 124 -22.48 -17.09 17.73
C VAL A 124 -22.70 -17.63 16.32
N ILE A 125 -21.81 -17.31 15.40
CA ILE A 125 -21.87 -17.82 14.02
C ILE A 125 -21.48 -19.30 14.04
N ASN A 126 -22.35 -20.19 13.55
CA ASN A 126 -22.14 -21.65 13.56
C ASN A 126 -20.96 -22.12 12.67
N ASP A 127 -20.51 -21.28 11.73
CA ASP A 127 -19.48 -21.61 10.73
C ASP A 127 -18.03 -21.48 11.25
N GLY A 128 -17.83 -21.18 12.54
CA GLY A 128 -16.49 -20.94 13.12
C GLY A 128 -15.81 -19.65 12.62
N SER A 129 -16.38 -18.99 11.61
CA SER A 129 -15.92 -17.68 11.14
C SER A 129 -16.13 -16.65 12.25
N VAL A 130 -15.04 -16.02 12.68
CA VAL A 130 -15.11 -15.02 13.73
C VAL A 130 -15.70 -13.72 13.14
N PRO A 131 -16.61 -13.01 13.84
CA PRO A 131 -17.23 -11.77 13.36
C PRO A 131 -16.26 -10.71 12.83
N HIS A 132 -14.99 -10.74 13.22
CA HIS A 132 -13.97 -9.82 12.73
C HIS A 132 -13.64 -10.00 11.23
N HIS A 133 -13.76 -11.21 10.65
CA HIS A 133 -13.51 -11.42 9.23
C HIS A 133 -14.55 -10.72 8.36
N LYS A 134 -15.83 -10.89 8.71
CA LYS A 134 -16.93 -10.19 8.03
C LYS A 134 -16.76 -8.67 8.13
N ARG A 135 -16.50 -8.16 9.33
CA ARG A 135 -16.23 -6.72 9.55
C ARG A 135 -15.03 -6.23 8.75
N ARG A 136 -13.97 -7.05 8.59
CA ARG A 136 -12.81 -6.72 7.76
C ARG A 136 -13.20 -6.60 6.28
N ILE A 137 -13.98 -7.55 5.75
CA ILE A 137 -14.47 -7.50 4.37
C ILE A 137 -15.35 -6.27 4.16
N GLU A 138 -16.31 -6.02 5.05
CA GLU A 138 -17.17 -4.83 5.02
C GLU A 138 -16.34 -3.54 5.03
N ASN A 139 -15.30 -3.48 5.87
CA ASN A 139 -14.39 -2.33 5.89
C ASN A 139 -13.65 -2.16 4.55
N LEU A 140 -13.11 -3.24 3.97
CA LEU A 140 -12.46 -3.19 2.66
C LEU A 140 -13.44 -2.76 1.55
N THR A 141 -14.70 -3.21 1.60
CA THR A 141 -15.72 -2.76 0.64
C THR A 141 -16.05 -1.28 0.80
N ARG A 142 -16.09 -0.77 2.04
CA ARG A 142 -16.28 0.67 2.32
C ARG A 142 -15.12 1.50 1.78
N VAL A 143 -13.87 1.08 2.06
CA VAL A 143 -12.65 1.72 1.53
C VAL A 143 -12.69 1.72 0.00
N ALA A 144 -13.07 0.60 -0.63
CA ALA A 144 -13.16 0.50 -2.08
C ALA A 144 -14.23 1.43 -2.68
N ALA A 145 -15.39 1.57 -2.02
CA ALA A 145 -16.47 2.41 -2.51
C ALA A 145 -16.20 3.91 -2.32
N TYR A 146 -15.60 4.31 -1.20
CA TYR A 146 -15.52 5.73 -0.83
C TYR A 146 -14.10 6.30 -0.86
N GLU A 147 -13.06 5.53 -0.54
CA GLU A 147 -11.68 6.03 -0.45
C GLU A 147 -10.91 5.85 -1.76
N ILE A 148 -11.03 4.68 -2.42
CA ILE A 148 -10.31 4.41 -3.67
C ILE A 148 -10.67 5.43 -4.77
N PRO A 149 -11.93 5.84 -4.99
CA PRO A 149 -12.25 6.87 -5.97
C PRO A 149 -11.60 8.23 -5.67
N LEU A 150 -11.33 8.55 -4.38
CA LEU A 150 -10.62 9.77 -4.01
C LEU A 150 -9.15 9.73 -4.44
N LEU A 151 -8.55 8.54 -4.55
CA LEU A 151 -7.18 8.38 -5.06
C LEU A 151 -7.05 8.78 -6.53
N ALA A 152 -8.15 8.79 -7.30
CA ALA A 152 -8.15 9.25 -8.69
C ALA A 152 -7.71 10.71 -8.84
N LYS A 153 -7.88 11.54 -7.78
CA LYS A 153 -7.41 12.93 -7.73
C LYS A 153 -5.88 13.03 -7.84
N TYR A 154 -5.15 11.99 -7.46
CA TYR A 154 -3.69 11.92 -7.50
C TYR A 154 -3.15 11.14 -8.70
N ARG A 155 -4.00 10.83 -9.70
CA ARG A 155 -3.61 10.12 -10.91
C ARG A 155 -2.67 10.98 -11.76
N GLN A 156 -1.57 10.38 -12.20
CA GLN A 156 -0.62 10.99 -13.14
C GLN A 156 -0.60 10.19 -14.46
N PRO A 157 -0.64 10.83 -15.65
CA PRO A 157 -0.48 10.13 -16.91
C PRO A 157 0.94 9.62 -17.08
N TYR A 158 1.09 8.45 -17.71
CA TYR A 158 2.40 7.88 -18.01
C TYR A 158 3.01 8.57 -19.23
N ASN A 159 4.07 9.35 -19.02
CA ASN A 159 4.82 10.05 -20.07
C ASN A 159 6.20 9.41 -20.23
N PRO A 160 6.37 8.38 -21.09
CA PRO A 160 7.66 7.73 -21.30
C PRO A 160 8.62 8.68 -21.99
N ARG A 161 9.87 8.76 -21.52
CA ARG A 161 10.95 9.42 -22.25
C ARG A 161 11.55 8.46 -23.28
N PRO A 162 12.01 8.94 -24.44
CA PRO A 162 12.72 8.12 -25.40
C PRO A 162 13.92 7.41 -24.76
N SER A 163 14.18 6.16 -25.17
CA SER A 163 15.30 5.36 -24.67
C SER A 163 16.67 6.02 -24.94
N GLN A 164 16.76 6.81 -26.01
CA GLN A 164 17.96 7.56 -26.38
C GLN A 164 18.30 8.69 -25.40
N GLU A 165 17.28 9.34 -24.81
CA GLU A 165 17.49 10.38 -23.79
C GLU A 165 17.76 9.77 -22.40
N THR A 166 17.16 8.61 -22.13
CA THR A 166 17.25 7.92 -20.83
C THR A 166 17.65 6.46 -20.99
N PRO A 167 18.89 6.16 -21.41
CA PRO A 167 19.34 4.80 -21.72
C PRO A 167 19.54 3.92 -20.47
N LEU A 168 19.54 4.52 -19.28
CA LEU A 168 19.77 3.85 -18.01
C LEU A 168 18.46 3.33 -17.41
N GLN A 169 18.39 2.01 -17.18
CA GLN A 169 17.31 1.38 -16.43
C GLN A 169 17.82 0.95 -15.04
N LEU A 170 17.30 1.57 -13.99
CA LEU A 170 17.58 1.23 -12.60
C LEU A 170 16.41 0.43 -12.02
N THR A 171 16.69 -0.78 -11.54
CA THR A 171 15.72 -1.64 -10.84
C THR A 171 16.04 -1.64 -9.35
N TYR A 172 15.05 -1.25 -8.55
CA TYR A 172 15.05 -1.31 -7.09
C TYR A 172 14.23 -2.50 -6.63
N ASN A 173 14.64 -3.11 -5.51
CA ASN A 173 13.89 -4.16 -4.86
C ASN A 173 13.39 -3.66 -3.50
N SER A 174 12.18 -4.02 -3.12
CA SER A 174 11.56 -3.63 -1.84
C SER A 174 10.65 -4.76 -1.38
N ASP A 175 10.92 -5.30 -0.18
CA ASP A 175 10.09 -6.32 0.47
C ASP A 175 8.99 -5.74 1.37
N PHE A 176 8.90 -4.40 1.46
CA PHE A 176 8.00 -3.64 2.35
C PHE A 176 8.21 -3.89 3.84
N SER A 177 9.33 -4.53 4.23
CA SER A 177 9.78 -4.57 5.62
C SER A 177 10.34 -3.21 6.02
N GLU A 178 10.25 -2.89 7.31
CA GLU A 178 10.86 -1.69 7.90
C GLU A 178 12.40 -1.77 7.87
N GLU A 179 12.95 -2.97 7.71
CA GLU A 179 14.38 -3.23 7.70
C GLU A 179 15.03 -2.70 6.40
N THR A 180 15.54 -1.46 6.47
CA THR A 180 16.23 -0.81 5.36
C THR A 180 17.55 -1.51 5.03
N SER A 181 18.18 -2.17 6.01
CA SER A 181 19.47 -2.85 5.82
C SER A 181 19.36 -4.22 5.15
N ASN A 182 18.14 -4.73 4.91
CA ASN A 182 17.93 -6.03 4.29
C ASN A 182 18.70 -6.13 2.96
N SER A 183 19.39 -7.25 2.76
CA SER A 183 20.12 -7.55 1.54
C SER A 183 19.24 -7.47 0.29
N HIS A 184 17.94 -7.75 0.41
CA HIS A 184 17.01 -7.58 -0.70
C HIS A 184 16.78 -6.10 -1.04
N ASN A 185 16.49 -5.27 -0.04
CA ASN A 185 16.11 -3.86 -0.19
C ASN A 185 17.27 -2.99 -0.68
N ARG A 186 18.49 -3.25 -0.22
CA ARG A 186 19.68 -2.48 -0.63
C ARG A 186 20.16 -2.80 -2.04
N LYS A 187 19.76 -3.94 -2.60
CA LYS A 187 20.24 -4.44 -3.88
C LYS A 187 19.65 -3.68 -5.06
N ILE A 188 20.51 -3.22 -5.95
CA ILE A 188 20.13 -2.52 -7.17
C ILE A 188 20.72 -3.22 -8.40
N LYS A 189 19.99 -3.10 -9.51
CA LYS A 189 20.46 -3.50 -10.84
C LYS A 189 20.40 -2.29 -11.77
N LEU A 190 21.53 -1.96 -12.39
CA LEU A 190 21.66 -1.03 -13.50
C LEU A 190 21.73 -1.84 -14.80
N SER A 191 20.85 -1.55 -15.75
CA SER A 191 20.74 -2.19 -17.06
C SER A 191 20.80 -1.12 -18.15
N VAL A 192 21.62 -1.36 -19.18
CA VAL A 192 21.81 -0.42 -20.29
C VAL A 192 21.92 -1.20 -21.59
N ARG A 193 21.26 -0.73 -22.65
CA ARG A 193 21.42 -1.28 -23.99
C ARG A 193 22.47 -0.49 -24.74
N LEU A 194 23.38 -1.18 -25.43
CA LEU A 194 24.47 -0.51 -26.16
C LEU A 194 23.99 0.36 -27.32
N SER A 195 22.91 -0.05 -28.00
CA SER A 195 22.31 0.72 -29.10
C SER A 195 21.82 2.11 -28.69
N ASP A 196 21.63 2.33 -27.39
CA ASP A 196 21.06 3.57 -26.87
C ASP A 196 22.15 4.56 -26.45
N LEU A 197 23.43 4.16 -26.50
CA LEU A 197 24.58 4.97 -26.07
C LEU A 197 25.28 5.71 -27.23
N ASN A 198 24.85 5.49 -28.48
CA ASN A 198 25.39 6.11 -29.70
C ASN A 198 26.93 6.16 -29.74
N LEU A 199 27.58 5.01 -29.55
CA LEU A 199 29.03 4.87 -29.56
C LEU A 199 29.53 4.50 -30.96
N ASN A 200 30.75 4.92 -31.31
CA ASN A 200 31.42 4.51 -32.55
C ASN A 200 31.75 2.99 -32.48
N PRO A 201 31.84 2.21 -33.57
CA PRO A 201 32.09 0.77 -33.50
C PRO A 201 33.37 0.37 -32.75
N GLN A 202 34.43 1.20 -32.83
CA GLN A 202 35.66 1.02 -32.05
C GLN A 202 35.44 1.22 -30.55
N GLN A 203 34.69 2.26 -30.17
CA GLN A 203 34.32 2.55 -28.77
C GLN A 203 33.39 1.47 -28.22
N GLU A 204 32.45 0.99 -29.03
CA GLU A 204 31.60 -0.14 -28.65
C GLU A 204 32.41 -1.41 -28.41
N HIS A 205 33.40 -1.70 -29.26
CA HIS A 205 34.27 -2.85 -29.09
C HIS A 205 35.03 -2.77 -27.77
N LYS A 206 35.66 -1.62 -27.51
CA LYS A 206 36.34 -1.33 -26.24
C LYS A 206 35.41 -1.44 -25.04
N PHE A 207 34.21 -0.87 -25.11
CA PHE A 207 33.19 -0.99 -24.06
C PHE A 207 32.87 -2.46 -23.74
N LYS A 208 32.66 -3.28 -24.78
CA LYS A 208 32.32 -4.70 -24.62
C LYS A 208 33.48 -5.48 -23.99
N ILE A 209 34.72 -5.12 -24.28
CA ILE A 209 35.92 -5.71 -23.65
C ILE A 209 36.00 -5.33 -22.17
N LEU A 210 35.93 -4.03 -21.86
CA LEU A 210 36.02 -3.52 -20.49
C LEU A 210 34.87 -4.04 -19.59
N ALA A 211 33.68 -4.18 -20.14
CA ALA A 211 32.53 -4.71 -19.41
C ALA A 211 32.66 -6.22 -19.09
N GLY A 212 33.44 -6.96 -19.88
CA GLY A 212 33.69 -8.39 -19.72
C GLY A 212 32.39 -9.20 -19.48
N ASN A 213 32.36 -9.96 -18.38
CA ASN A 213 31.24 -10.84 -18.04
C ASN A 213 29.92 -10.12 -17.70
N LYS A 214 29.96 -8.79 -17.46
CA LYS A 214 28.76 -8.00 -17.15
C LYS A 214 27.95 -7.69 -18.41
N PHE A 215 28.56 -7.81 -19.58
CA PHE A 215 27.89 -7.60 -20.85
C PHE A 215 27.26 -8.89 -21.38
N ASN A 216 25.99 -8.82 -21.78
CA ASN A 216 25.31 -9.94 -22.43
C ASN A 216 25.29 -9.75 -23.94
N HIS A 217 26.15 -10.50 -24.65
CA HIS A 217 26.29 -10.43 -26.10
C HIS A 217 25.03 -10.86 -26.88
N VAL A 218 24.14 -11.65 -26.29
CA VAL A 218 22.92 -12.11 -26.96
C VAL A 218 21.86 -11.01 -26.99
N THR A 219 21.67 -10.33 -25.86
CA THR A 219 20.65 -9.27 -25.73
C THR A 219 21.20 -7.88 -26.01
N GLY A 220 22.52 -7.72 -26.14
CA GLY A 220 23.17 -6.41 -26.32
C GLY A 220 23.10 -5.51 -25.09
N THR A 221 22.93 -6.09 -23.89
CA THR A 221 22.68 -5.34 -22.65
C THR A 221 23.83 -5.50 -21.65
N PHE A 222 24.31 -4.38 -21.12
CA PHE A 222 25.17 -4.31 -19.96
C PHE A 222 24.34 -4.40 -18.67
N ASN A 223 24.72 -5.26 -17.73
CA ASN A 223 24.04 -5.41 -16.45
C ASN A 223 25.05 -5.33 -15.29
N LEU A 224 24.87 -4.33 -14.43
CA LEU A 224 25.64 -4.16 -13.20
C LEU A 224 24.71 -4.30 -11.99
N LYS A 225 25.05 -5.19 -11.06
CA LYS A 225 24.33 -5.35 -9.79
C LYS A 225 25.22 -4.88 -8.65
N CYS A 226 24.67 -4.17 -7.68
CA CYS A 226 25.38 -3.72 -6.49
C CYS A 226 24.53 -3.93 -5.24
N GLU A 227 25.17 -4.41 -4.17
CA GLU A 227 24.59 -4.59 -2.83
C GLU A 227 25.64 -4.34 -1.73
N ARG A 228 26.70 -3.58 -2.06
CA ARG A 228 27.88 -3.38 -1.22
C ARG A 228 27.61 -2.48 -0.02
N TYR A 229 26.83 -1.43 -0.23
CA TYR A 229 26.53 -0.42 0.77
C TYR A 229 25.19 -0.72 1.47
N PRO A 230 25.01 -0.27 2.73
CA PRO A 230 23.76 -0.49 3.47
C PRO A 230 22.55 0.17 2.81
N GLU A 231 22.73 1.36 2.24
CA GLU A 231 21.65 2.13 1.64
C GLU A 231 21.60 1.93 0.12
N ALA A 232 20.38 1.75 -0.40
CA ALA A 232 20.14 1.65 -1.84
C ALA A 232 20.68 2.89 -2.59
N ALA A 233 20.47 4.10 -2.07
CA ALA A 233 20.95 5.33 -2.71
C ALA A 233 22.48 5.34 -2.91
N GLN A 234 23.25 4.84 -1.94
CA GLN A 234 24.70 4.72 -2.03
C GLN A 234 25.11 3.70 -3.11
N ASN A 235 24.40 2.57 -3.18
CA ASN A 235 24.60 1.56 -4.21
C ASN A 235 24.29 2.09 -5.63
N VAL A 236 23.27 2.95 -5.79
CA VAL A 236 22.98 3.63 -7.08
C VAL A 236 24.15 4.53 -7.46
N ASN A 237 24.59 5.39 -6.54
CA ASN A 237 25.64 6.35 -6.83
C ASN A 237 26.94 5.64 -7.25
N TRP A 238 27.30 4.57 -6.54
CA TRP A 238 28.42 3.71 -6.94
C TRP A 238 28.23 3.08 -8.33
N ALA A 239 27.05 2.55 -8.63
CA ALA A 239 26.78 1.92 -9.92
C ALA A 239 26.86 2.93 -11.09
N VAL A 240 26.31 4.13 -10.90
CA VAL A 240 26.33 5.21 -11.90
C VAL A 240 27.73 5.75 -12.09
N THR A 241 28.48 6.03 -11.02
CA THR A 241 29.88 6.49 -11.11
C THR A 241 30.78 5.45 -11.78
N THR A 242 30.60 4.17 -11.47
CA THR A 242 31.34 3.08 -12.12
C THR A 242 31.01 2.98 -13.60
N PHE A 243 29.73 3.10 -13.95
CA PHE A 243 29.29 3.11 -15.35
C PHE A 243 29.81 4.32 -16.12
N HIS A 244 29.84 5.50 -15.49
CA HIS A 244 30.39 6.72 -16.09
C HIS A 244 31.88 6.55 -16.41
N LYS A 245 32.67 6.03 -15.47
CA LYS A 245 34.08 5.71 -15.69
C LYS A 245 34.26 4.75 -16.86
N LEU A 246 33.44 3.69 -16.91
CA LEU A 246 33.49 2.73 -18.01
C LEU A 246 33.16 3.40 -19.36
N LEU A 247 32.20 4.32 -19.40
CA LEU A 247 31.89 5.10 -20.60
C LEU A 247 33.04 6.02 -21.00
N GLU A 248 33.63 6.74 -20.06
CA GLU A 248 34.78 7.63 -20.32
C GLU A 248 35.96 6.83 -20.89
N GLU A 249 36.32 5.72 -20.26
CA GLU A 249 37.37 4.82 -20.74
C GLU A 249 37.05 4.25 -22.14
N SER A 250 35.78 3.93 -22.41
CA SER A 250 35.38 3.45 -23.74
C SER A 250 35.47 4.51 -24.85
N ARG A 251 35.36 5.79 -24.48
CA ARG A 251 35.47 6.92 -25.41
C ARG A 251 36.91 7.34 -25.63
N ASP A 252 37.80 7.09 -24.68
CA ASP A 252 39.24 7.31 -24.87
C ASP A 252 39.79 6.33 -25.93
N LEU A 253 40.30 6.86 -27.03
CA LEU A 253 40.83 6.09 -28.16
C LEU A 253 42.36 6.01 -28.17
N LYS A 254 43.05 6.38 -27.07
CA LYS A 254 44.50 6.17 -26.95
C LYS A 254 44.89 4.70 -27.08
N GLU A 255 44.06 3.82 -26.52
CA GLU A 255 44.19 2.37 -26.62
C GLU A 255 42.84 1.78 -27.06
N THR A 256 42.77 1.26 -28.29
CA THR A 256 41.51 0.85 -28.95
C THR A 256 41.12 -0.61 -28.67
N PHE A 257 42.07 -1.43 -28.17
CA PHE A 257 41.91 -2.88 -27.98
C PHE A 257 41.35 -3.61 -29.22
N ALA A 258 41.76 -3.20 -30.42
CA ALA A 258 41.28 -3.80 -31.67
C ALA A 258 41.85 -5.20 -31.91
N ASP A 259 43.00 -5.49 -31.32
CA ASP A 259 43.72 -6.75 -31.33
C ASP A 259 43.10 -7.82 -30.41
N ILE A 260 42.39 -7.41 -29.35
CA ILE A 260 41.77 -8.32 -28.39
C ILE A 260 40.41 -8.79 -28.92
N PRO A 261 40.22 -10.08 -29.24
CA PRO A 261 38.93 -10.57 -29.67
C PRO A 261 37.92 -10.57 -28.51
N LEU A 262 36.65 -10.31 -28.84
CA LEU A 262 35.58 -10.34 -27.86
C LEU A 262 35.39 -11.75 -27.26
N ARG A 263 35.76 -11.90 -25.98
CA ARG A 263 35.55 -13.15 -25.24
C ARG A 263 34.06 -13.39 -25.00
N LYS A 264 33.47 -14.29 -25.77
CA LYS A 264 32.09 -14.78 -25.53
C LYS A 264 32.17 -15.96 -24.56
N PRO A 265 31.61 -15.88 -23.33
CA PRO A 265 31.60 -17.02 -22.43
C PRO A 265 30.88 -18.19 -23.11
N ILE A 266 31.44 -19.40 -22.98
CA ILE A 266 30.85 -20.64 -23.49
C ILE A 266 29.56 -20.89 -22.71
N LYS A 267 28.45 -20.30 -23.16
CA LYS A 267 27.13 -20.64 -22.66
C LYS A 267 26.77 -22.00 -23.25
N LYS A 268 26.21 -22.89 -22.44
CA LYS A 268 25.51 -24.08 -22.98
C LYS A 268 24.55 -23.56 -24.03
N LYS A 269 24.68 -24.01 -25.29
CA LYS A 269 23.77 -23.61 -26.35
C LYS A 269 22.37 -23.99 -25.90
N ASN A 270 21.53 -23.01 -25.56
CA ASN A 270 20.13 -23.27 -25.30
C ASN A 270 19.59 -23.97 -26.56
N LYS A 271 18.84 -25.06 -26.38
CA LYS A 271 18.19 -25.75 -27.50
C LYS A 271 17.40 -24.69 -28.27
N VAL A 272 17.71 -24.51 -29.55
CA VAL A 272 16.95 -23.60 -30.41
C VAL A 272 15.50 -24.06 -30.34
N PRO A 273 14.54 -23.18 -30.01
CA PRO A 273 13.14 -23.58 -29.97
C PRO A 273 12.76 -24.11 -31.35
N VAL A 274 12.26 -25.34 -31.39
CA VAL A 274 11.80 -25.96 -32.63
C VAL A 274 10.51 -25.24 -33.03
N ASN A 275 10.61 -24.37 -34.02
CA ASN A 275 9.44 -23.68 -34.57
C ASN A 275 8.69 -24.63 -35.50
N PHE A 276 7.36 -24.50 -35.53
CA PHE A 276 6.54 -25.25 -36.46
C PHE A 276 6.95 -24.90 -37.92
N PRO A 277 7.28 -25.91 -38.76
CA PRO A 277 7.67 -25.67 -40.14
C PRO A 277 6.63 -24.85 -40.88
N ARG A 278 7.09 -23.84 -41.64
CA ARG A 278 6.18 -22.97 -42.39
C ARG A 278 5.38 -23.76 -43.43
N ASP A 279 6.02 -24.76 -44.04
CA ASP A 279 5.42 -25.58 -45.10
C ASP A 279 4.30 -26.50 -44.59
N TRP A 280 4.25 -26.75 -43.28
CA TRP A 280 3.21 -27.56 -42.65
C TRP A 280 2.00 -26.73 -42.21
N LYS A 281 2.05 -25.40 -42.38
CA LYS A 281 0.94 -24.53 -42.03
C LYS A 281 -0.19 -24.78 -43.01
N ARG A 282 -1.24 -25.44 -42.55
CA ARG A 282 -2.52 -25.48 -43.26
C ARG A 282 -3.24 -24.15 -43.00
N PRO A 283 -3.79 -23.48 -44.03
CA PRO A 283 -4.58 -22.28 -43.83
C PRO A 283 -5.77 -22.61 -42.90
N ALA A 284 -6.14 -21.64 -42.06
CA ALA A 284 -7.28 -21.79 -41.16
C ALA A 284 -8.57 -22.00 -41.97
N PRO A 285 -9.56 -22.74 -41.42
CA PRO A 285 -10.87 -22.86 -42.06
C PRO A 285 -11.50 -21.48 -42.23
N LEU A 286 -12.28 -21.32 -43.30
CA LEU A 286 -13.06 -20.11 -43.52
C LEU A 286 -14.00 -19.88 -42.33
N ARG A 287 -14.20 -18.61 -41.95
CA ARG A 287 -15.16 -18.27 -40.91
C ARG A 287 -16.54 -18.76 -41.35
N PRO A 288 -17.29 -19.48 -40.50
CA PRO A 288 -18.65 -19.86 -40.83
C PRO A 288 -19.52 -18.60 -40.96
N ASN A 289 -20.48 -18.64 -41.88
CA ASN A 289 -21.43 -17.56 -42.05
C ASN A 289 -22.44 -17.57 -40.88
N ASN A 290 -22.14 -16.84 -39.80
CA ASN A 290 -23.06 -16.70 -38.68
C ASN A 290 -24.10 -15.62 -38.98
N ILE A 291 -25.18 -16.03 -39.66
CA ILE A 291 -26.25 -15.13 -40.11
C ILE A 291 -26.93 -14.46 -38.92
N VAL A 292 -27.09 -15.16 -37.79
CA VAL A 292 -27.75 -14.61 -36.60
C VAL A 292 -26.95 -13.46 -36.00
N GLU A 293 -25.64 -13.63 -35.79
CA GLU A 293 -24.78 -12.54 -35.29
C GLU A 293 -24.81 -11.32 -36.21
N ARG A 294 -24.79 -11.55 -37.54
CA ARG A 294 -24.89 -10.47 -38.51
C ARG A 294 -26.21 -9.73 -38.41
N LEU A 295 -27.34 -10.46 -38.37
CA LEU A 295 -28.66 -9.85 -38.26
C LEU A 295 -28.85 -9.12 -36.93
N VAL A 296 -28.29 -9.65 -35.83
CA VAL A 296 -28.30 -8.98 -34.53
C VAL A 296 -27.50 -7.68 -34.60
N ALA A 297 -26.30 -7.70 -35.17
CA ALA A 297 -25.50 -6.50 -35.35
C ALA A 297 -26.18 -5.46 -36.27
N ASP A 298 -26.81 -5.91 -37.37
CA ASP A 298 -27.57 -5.04 -38.27
C ASP A 298 -28.77 -4.42 -37.53
N ALA A 299 -29.48 -5.21 -36.70
CA ALA A 299 -30.61 -4.72 -35.90
C ALA A 299 -30.17 -3.78 -34.77
N GLU A 300 -29.02 -4.04 -34.13
CA GLU A 300 -28.40 -3.15 -33.14
C GLU A 300 -28.02 -1.82 -33.79
N ALA A 301 -27.37 -1.84 -34.96
CA ALA A 301 -27.01 -0.64 -35.70
C ALA A 301 -28.23 0.23 -36.07
N VAL A 302 -29.31 -0.39 -36.55
CA VAL A 302 -30.56 0.34 -36.86
C VAL A 302 -31.17 0.97 -35.60
N LYS A 303 -31.15 0.25 -34.47
CA LYS A 303 -31.64 0.78 -33.18
C LYS A 303 -30.76 1.92 -32.67
N ASP A 304 -29.46 1.80 -32.78
CA ASP A 304 -28.50 2.83 -32.38
C ASP A 304 -28.63 4.07 -33.27
N GLU A 305 -28.82 3.93 -34.58
CA GLU A 305 -29.08 5.04 -35.49
C GLU A 305 -30.39 5.77 -35.14
N ALA A 306 -31.48 5.02 -34.89
CA ALA A 306 -32.75 5.60 -34.46
C ALA A 306 -32.63 6.33 -33.10
N TYR A 307 -31.86 5.74 -32.18
CA TYR A 307 -31.57 6.35 -30.88
C TYR A 307 -30.75 7.64 -31.04
N LEU A 308 -29.70 7.62 -31.86
CA LEU A 308 -28.90 8.80 -32.16
C LEU A 308 -29.72 9.91 -32.85
N GLN A 309 -30.59 9.57 -33.80
CA GLN A 309 -31.52 10.52 -34.43
C GLN A 309 -32.49 11.16 -33.44
N SER A 310 -32.88 10.45 -32.37
CA SER A 310 -33.75 11.00 -31.33
C SER A 310 -33.04 11.98 -30.39
N ILE A 311 -31.71 11.92 -30.33
CA ILE A 311 -30.86 12.74 -29.44
C ILE A 311 -30.17 13.88 -30.21
N SER A 312 -29.86 13.66 -31.48
CA SER A 312 -29.34 14.71 -32.37
C SER A 312 -30.47 15.66 -32.78
N PRO A 313 -30.32 16.99 -32.62
CA PRO A 313 -31.35 17.97 -32.99
C PRO A 313 -31.63 18.03 -34.50
#